data_AF-B0FWB3-F1
#
_entry.id   AF-B0FWB3-F1
#
_cell.length_a   1.000
_cell.length_b   1.000
_cell.length_c   1.000
_cell.angle_alpha   90.00
_cell.angle_beta   90.00
_cell.angle_gamma   90.00
#
_symmetry.space_group_name_H-M   'P 1'
#
loop_
_entity.id
_entity.type
_entity.pdbx_description
1 polymer ?
#
loop_
_entity_poly.entity_id
_entity_poly.type
_entity_poly.pdbx_seq_one_letter_code
_entity_poly.pdbx_strand_id
1 'polypeptide(L)' 'NKMTAWESVYEDASDIVARIPIIAAFIYNLKFRGDKQIAIDPKLDMGANFAHMIGQSEEYKDVARMYFILHSDH' A
#
# COMPACT_ATOMS: atom_id res chain seq x y z
N ASN A 1 -14.32 -18.03 21.39
CA ASN A 1 -14.18 -17.35 22.70
C ASN A 1 -14.07 -15.86 22.41
N LYS A 2 -14.92 -15.00 23.00
CA LYS A 2 -14.92 -13.55 22.70
C LYS A 2 -13.59 -12.87 23.08
N MET A 3 -12.91 -13.39 24.11
CA MET A 3 -11.68 -12.77 24.64
C MET A 3 -10.47 -12.91 23.70
N THR A 4 -10.50 -13.84 22.74
CA THR A 4 -9.40 -14.08 21.78
C THR A 4 -9.76 -13.65 20.35
N ALA A 5 -10.94 -13.07 20.14
CA ALA A 5 -11.39 -12.68 18.81
C ALA A 5 -10.52 -11.58 18.16
N TRP A 6 -9.79 -10.81 18.96
CA TRP A 6 -8.87 -9.78 18.47
C TRP A 6 -7.66 -10.37 17.74
N GLU A 7 -7.28 -11.62 18.04
CA GLU A 7 -6.11 -12.28 17.44
C GLU A 7 -6.31 -12.44 15.94
N SER A 8 -7.44 -13.03 15.53
CA SER A 8 -7.76 -13.20 14.11
C SER A 8 -7.97 -11.85 13.41
N VAL A 9 -8.59 -10.88 14.10
CA VAL A 9 -8.81 -9.54 13.53
C VAL A 9 -7.49 -8.81 13.33
N TYR A 10 -6.53 -8.95 14.24
CA TYR A 10 -5.22 -8.35 14.14
C TYR A 10 -4.42 -8.93 12.97
N GLU A 11 -4.40 -10.25 12.81
CA GLU A 11 -3.73 -10.90 11.68
C GLU A 11 -4.34 -10.46 10.35
N ASP A 12 -5.67 -10.52 10.23
CA ASP A 12 -6.38 -10.13 9.00
C ASP A 12 -6.20 -8.64 8.68
N ALA A 13 -6.30 -7.76 9.68
CA ALA A 13 -6.10 -6.32 9.48
C ALA A 13 -4.66 -6.01 9.05
N SER A 14 -3.67 -6.68 9.66
CA SER A 14 -2.26 -6.52 9.28
C SER A 14 -2.00 -6.99 7.85
N ASP A 15 -2.59 -8.13 7.48
CA ASP A 15 -2.55 -8.64 6.11
C ASP A 15 -3.20 -7.68 5.11
N ILE A 16 -4.34 -7.08 5.47
CA ILE A 16 -5.04 -6.09 4.63
C ILE A 16 -4.15 -4.86 4.42
N VAL A 17 -3.57 -4.29 5.47
CA VAL A 17 -2.69 -3.11 5.37
C VAL A 17 -1.47 -3.41 4.48
N ALA A 18 -0.89 -4.59 4.58
CA ALA A 18 0.24 -4.99 3.73
C ALA A 18 -0.14 -5.17 2.25
N ARG A 19 -1.34 -5.69 1.96
CA ARG A 19 -1.76 -6.06 0.59
C ARG A 19 -2.49 -4.95 -0.17
N ILE A 20 -3.19 -4.05 0.53
CA ILE A 20 -4.03 -3.03 -0.12
C ILE A 20 -3.27 -2.10 -1.08
N PRO A 21 -2.01 -1.68 -0.83
CA PRO A 21 -1.27 -0.83 -1.75
C PRO A 21 -0.90 -1.56 -3.06
N ILE A 22 -0.69 -2.88 -2.98
CA ILE A 22 -0.36 -3.73 -4.14
C ILE A 22 -1.57 -3.80 -5.08
N ILE A 23 -2.76 -4.05 -4.52
CA ILE A 23 -4.01 -4.10 -5.28
C ILE A 23 -4.31 -2.73 -5.89
N ALA A 24 -4.16 -1.66 -5.11
CA ALA A 24 -4.38 -0.29 -5.60
C ALA A 24 -3.42 0.07 -6.75
N ALA A 25 -2.14 -0.25 -6.62
CA ALA A 25 -1.15 -0.02 -7.68
C ALA A 25 -1.44 -0.86 -8.92
N PHE A 26 -1.85 -2.12 -8.76
CA PHE A 26 -2.28 -2.97 -9.87
C PHE A 26 -3.42 -2.34 -10.68
N ILE A 27 -4.48 -1.91 -10.00
CA ILE A 27 -5.64 -1.27 -10.63
C ILE A 27 -5.23 0.03 -11.35
N TYR A 28 -4.39 0.85 -10.70
CA TYR A 28 -3.89 2.09 -11.30
C TYR A 28 -3.08 1.81 -12.57
N ASN A 29 -2.18 0.83 -12.53
CA ASN A 29 -1.34 0.45 -13.67
C ASN A 29 -2.17 -0.11 -14.82
N LEU A 30 -3.15 -0.97 -14.52
CA LEU A 30 -4.08 -1.53 -15.49
C LEU A 30 -4.85 -0.42 -16.22
N LYS A 31 -5.35 0.57 -15.47
CA LYS A 31 -6.20 1.64 -16.02
C LYS A 31 -5.42 2.74 -16.73
N PHE A 32 -4.25 3.10 -16.23
CA PHE A 32 -3.56 4.35 -16.64
C PHE A 32 -2.13 4.15 -17.15
N ARG A 33 -1.53 2.96 -16.97
CA ARG A 33 -0.12 2.71 -17.33
C ARG A 33 0.05 1.53 -18.28
N GLY A 34 -0.99 1.21 -19.05
CA GLY A 34 -0.96 0.14 -20.05
C GLY A 34 -0.64 -1.22 -19.44
N ASP A 35 -1.12 -1.48 -18.21
CA ASP A 35 -0.90 -2.71 -17.45
C ASP A 35 0.59 -3.02 -17.15
N LYS A 36 1.44 -1.99 -17.13
CA LYS A 36 2.85 -2.16 -16.74
C LYS A 36 2.98 -2.31 -15.23
N GLN A 37 2.99 -3.55 -14.77
CA GLN A 37 3.18 -3.89 -13.36
C GLN A 37 4.65 -3.81 -12.94
N ILE A 38 4.89 -3.32 -11.73
CA ILE A 38 6.21 -3.22 -11.10
C ILE A 38 6.15 -4.01 -9.79
N ALA A 39 7.13 -4.88 -9.56
CA ALA A 39 7.19 -5.70 -8.36
C ALA A 39 7.49 -4.84 -7.11
N ILE A 40 7.13 -5.34 -5.94
CA ILE A 40 7.46 -4.71 -4.66
C ILE A 40 8.98 -4.68 -4.43
N ASP A 41 9.48 -3.65 -3.75
CA ASP A 41 10.82 -3.64 -3.19
C ASP A 41 10.76 -3.86 -1.66
N PRO A 42 11.27 -4.99 -1.13
CA PRO A 42 11.28 -5.28 0.30
C PRO A 42 12.09 -4.30 1.16
N LYS A 43 12.91 -3.44 0.54
CA LYS A 43 13.71 -2.43 1.25
C LYS A 43 12.98 -1.11 1.46
N LEU A 44 11.82 -0.93 0.82
CA LEU A 44 11.02 0.29 0.90
C LEU A 44 9.91 0.16 1.95
N ASP A 45 9.59 1.28 2.60
CA ASP A 45 8.38 1.41 3.41
C ASP A 45 7.10 1.45 2.55
N MET A 46 5.93 1.28 3.17
CA MET A 46 4.64 1.18 2.49
C MET A 46 4.36 2.32 1.50
N GLY A 47 4.59 3.57 1.90
CA GLY A 47 4.30 4.75 1.08
C GLY A 47 5.21 4.84 -0.13
N ALA A 48 6.51 4.62 0.08
CA ALA A 48 7.48 4.56 -1.00
C ALA A 48 7.26 3.39 -1.96
N ASN A 49 6.88 2.22 -1.43
CA ASN A 49 6.65 1.04 -2.24
C ASN A 49 5.40 1.23 -3.12
N PHE A 50 4.34 1.87 -2.60
CA PHE A 50 3.20 2.27 -3.42
C PHE A 50 3.61 3.17 -4.60
N ALA A 51 4.33 4.25 -4.32
CA ALA A 51 4.85 5.18 -5.34
C ALA A 51 5.75 4.47 -6.37
N HIS A 52 6.61 3.56 -5.90
CA HIS A 52 7.45 2.71 -6.75
C HIS A 52 6.61 1.84 -7.69
N MET A 53 5.59 1.15 -7.17
CA MET A 53 4.75 0.25 -7.96
C MET A 53 3.94 0.98 -9.05
N ILE A 54 3.54 2.23 -8.80
CA ILE A 54 2.87 3.09 -9.80
C ILE A 54 3.87 3.88 -10.66
N GLY A 55 5.18 3.61 -10.51
CA GLY A 55 6.28 4.19 -11.27
C GLY A 55 6.32 5.70 -11.24
N GLN A 56 6.08 6.28 -10.07
CA GLN A 56 6.25 7.69 -9.80
C GLN A 56 7.72 8.03 -9.47
N SER A 57 8.03 9.32 -9.38
CA SER A 57 9.38 9.80 -9.08
C SER A 57 9.78 9.58 -7.63
N GLU A 58 11.06 9.78 -7.33
CA GLU A 58 11.58 9.67 -5.95
C GLU A 58 10.93 10.70 -5.02
N GLU A 59 10.69 11.92 -5.50
CA GLU A 59 10.05 12.99 -4.71
C GLU A 59 8.60 12.65 -4.37
N TYR A 60 7.92 11.87 -5.23
CA TYR A 60 6.55 11.43 -4.97
C TYR A 60 6.47 10.42 -3.82
N LYS A 61 7.56 9.72 -3.48
CA LYS A 61 7.58 8.81 -2.33
C LYS A 61 7.25 9.54 -1.03
N ASP A 62 7.79 10.75 -0.85
CA ASP A 62 7.50 11.57 0.33
C ASP A 62 6.07 12.11 0.33
N VAL A 63 5.55 12.46 -0.85
CA VAL A 63 4.13 12.82 -1.01
C VAL A 63 3.23 11.66 -0.62
N ALA A 64 3.52 10.44 -1.08
CA ALA A 64 2.74 9.25 -0.75
C ALA A 64 2.78 8.92 0.75
N ARG A 65 3.96 8.98 1.38
CA ARG A 65 4.12 8.81 2.83
C ARG A 65 3.27 9.80 3.61
N MET A 66 3.42 11.10 3.30
CA MET A 66 2.65 12.15 3.96
C MET A 66 1.16 11.98 3.72
N TYR A 67 0.75 11.69 2.49
CA TYR A 67 -0.66 11.53 2.12
C TYR A 67 -1.34 10.42 2.91
N PHE A 68 -0.71 9.25 3.00
CA PHE A 68 -1.26 8.12 3.77
C PHE A 68 -1.32 8.40 5.26
N ILE A 69 -0.39 9.18 5.81
CA ILE A 69 -0.42 9.57 7.23
C ILE A 69 -1.53 10.61 7.49
N LEU A 70 -1.65 11.63 6.64
CA LEU A 70 -2.62 12.70 6.83
C LEU A 70 -4.07 12.24 6.63
N HIS A 71 -4.30 11.23 5.79
CA HIS A 71 -5.64 10.69 5.50
C HIS A 71 -5.82 9.28 6.06
N SER A 72 -4.98 8.84 7.02
CA SER A 72 -5.13 7.51 7.62
C SER A 72 -6.43 7.38 8.40
N ASP A 73 -6.87 8.49 8.98
CA ASP A 73 -8.15 8.67 9.65
C ASP A 73 -8.51 10.18 9.60
N HIS A 74 -9.80 10.47 9.48
CA HIS A 74 -10.44 11.80 9.33
C HIS A 74 -9.66 12.86 8.51
#